data_AF-A0A023ILR2-F1
#
_entry.id   AF-A0A023ILR2-F1
#
_cell.length_a   1.000
_cell.length_b   1.000
_cell.length_c   1.000
_cell.angle_alpha   90.00
_cell.angle_beta   90.00
_cell.angle_gamma   90.00
#
_symmetry.space_group_name_H-M   'P 1'
#
loop_
_entity.id
_entity.type
_entity.pdbx_description
1 polymer ?
#
loop_
_entity_poly.entity_id
_entity_poly.type
_entity_poly.pdbx_seq_one_letter_code
_entity_poly.pdbx_strand_id
1 'polypeptide(L)'
;MVCLWLPRDPCVAAVVLSLLMLSPPVALVRDPRPRFLEQLKAECHYVKGREHVWSVTRFIYNQEEFARFDSVFGKFLAVTELGRPIAEYLNTQKDMLDNYRASVDRCRNNYDLVDIFMSNLKAKPKVTVYPSKTQPLEYHNLLVCSVSDFYPGTIEIRWFRNGEEEKTGVVSTDLISNGD
;
A
#
# COMPACT_ATOMS: atom_id res chain seq x y z
N MET A 1 39.83 -23.03 -13.04
CA MET A 1 40.64 -22.80 -14.25
C MET A 1 39.67 -22.72 -15.43
N VAL A 2 39.17 -21.52 -15.72
CA VAL A 2 38.25 -21.28 -16.84
C VAL A 2 39.04 -20.54 -17.91
N CYS A 3 39.24 -21.18 -19.06
CA CYS A 3 39.98 -20.61 -20.19
C CYS A 3 39.09 -19.58 -20.91
N LEU A 4 39.44 -18.30 -20.82
CA LEU A 4 38.89 -17.26 -21.68
C LEU A 4 39.52 -17.41 -23.07
N TRP A 5 38.78 -18.01 -24.01
CA TRP A 5 39.14 -17.99 -25.43
C TRP A 5 38.75 -16.63 -26.03
N LEU A 6 39.74 -15.81 -26.35
CA LEU A 6 39.55 -14.57 -27.13
C LEU A 6 39.48 -14.92 -28.63
N PRO A 7 38.43 -14.51 -29.35
CA PRO A 7 38.32 -14.75 -30.79
C PRO A 7 39.40 -13.96 -31.56
N ARG A 8 40.03 -14.61 -32.55
CA ARG A 8 41.18 -14.10 -33.33
C ARG A 8 40.83 -13.00 -34.35
N ASP A 9 39.57 -12.58 -34.43
CA ASP A 9 39.11 -11.62 -35.44
C ASP A 9 39.08 -10.19 -34.85
N PRO A 10 39.90 -9.25 -35.36
CA PRO A 10 40.07 -7.92 -34.75
C PRO A 10 38.76 -7.12 -34.68
N CYS A 11 37.83 -7.36 -35.60
CA CYS A 11 36.50 -6.73 -35.58
C CYS A 11 35.62 -7.21 -34.42
N VAL A 12 35.69 -8.51 -34.06
CA VAL A 12 34.88 -9.07 -32.97
C VAL A 12 35.43 -8.61 -31.62
N ALA A 13 36.76 -8.57 -31.48
CA ALA A 13 37.41 -8.00 -30.30
C ALA A 13 37.04 -6.52 -30.10
N ALA A 14 37.04 -5.72 -31.17
CA ALA A 14 36.64 -4.32 -31.12
C ALA A 14 35.17 -4.15 -30.70
N VAL A 15 34.24 -4.98 -31.22
CA VAL A 15 32.82 -4.93 -30.86
C VAL A 15 32.59 -5.33 -29.40
N VAL A 16 33.27 -6.39 -28.91
CA VAL A 16 33.17 -6.81 -27.50
C VAL A 16 33.74 -5.75 -26.55
N LEU A 17 34.87 -5.14 -26.90
CA LEU A 17 35.44 -4.01 -26.15
C LEU A 17 34.51 -2.79 -26.18
N SER A 18 33.91 -2.48 -27.34
CA SER A 18 32.95 -1.39 -27.48
C SER A 18 31.71 -1.62 -26.63
N LEU A 19 31.18 -2.85 -26.61
CA LEU A 19 30.02 -3.24 -25.79
C LEU A 19 30.33 -3.17 -24.30
N LEU A 20 31.54 -3.54 -23.87
CA LEU A 20 31.99 -3.40 -22.48
C LEU A 20 32.21 -1.93 -22.06
N MET A 21 32.59 -1.06 -23.00
CA MET A 21 32.73 0.39 -22.77
C MET A 21 31.39 1.14 -22.85
N LEU A 22 30.43 0.64 -23.65
CA LEU A 22 29.10 1.22 -23.84
C LEU A 22 28.04 0.63 -22.90
N SER A 23 28.31 -0.50 -22.25
CA SER A 23 27.51 -0.92 -21.11
C SER A 23 27.69 0.16 -20.04
N PRO A 24 26.63 0.93 -19.69
CA PRO A 24 26.73 1.85 -18.58
C PRO A 24 27.20 1.01 -17.38
N PRO A 25 28.15 1.49 -16.57
CA PRO A 25 28.50 0.76 -15.37
C PRO A 25 27.18 0.49 -14.66
N VAL A 26 27.00 -0.73 -14.14
CA VAL A 26 25.87 -1.11 -13.26
C VAL A 26 25.96 -0.34 -11.92
N ALA A 27 26.51 0.87 -11.96
CA ALA A 27 26.50 1.92 -10.98
C ALA A 27 25.26 2.81 -11.13
N LEU A 28 24.09 2.21 -11.35
CA LEU A 28 22.88 2.69 -10.67
C LEU A 28 22.91 2.10 -9.25
N VAL A 29 24.00 2.40 -8.54
CA VAL A 29 24.21 2.04 -7.15
C VAL A 29 23.19 2.85 -6.37
N ARG A 30 22.10 2.18 -5.98
CA ARG A 30 21.33 2.55 -4.79
C ARG A 30 22.33 3.00 -3.73
N ASP A 31 22.11 4.19 -3.16
CA ASP A 31 22.89 4.75 -2.06
C ASP A 31 23.39 3.62 -1.13
N PRO A 32 24.70 3.29 -1.13
CA PRO A 32 25.22 2.05 -0.54
C PRO A 32 25.29 2.15 0.99
N ARG A 33 24.92 3.30 1.56
CA ARG A 33 24.90 3.49 3.00
C ARG A 33 23.82 2.57 3.60
N PRO A 34 24.17 1.77 4.62
CA PRO A 34 23.18 0.97 5.31
C PRO A 34 22.14 1.90 5.92
N ARG A 35 20.86 1.64 5.61
CA ARG A 35 19.73 2.34 6.19
C ARG A 35 18.99 1.37 7.08
N PHE A 36 18.69 1.82 8.28
CA PHE A 36 17.93 1.09 9.25
C PHE A 36 16.70 1.92 9.57
N LEU A 37 15.53 1.28 9.51
CA LEU A 37 14.26 1.91 9.82
C LEU A 37 13.55 1.03 10.84
N GLU A 38 13.22 1.60 11.99
CA GLU A 38 12.34 0.96 12.96
C GLU A 38 10.99 1.68 12.91
N GLN A 39 9.90 0.92 12.78
CA GLN A 39 8.55 1.46 12.75
C GLN A 39 7.67 0.71 13.75
N LEU A 40 6.80 1.48 14.40
CA LEU A 40 5.72 0.95 15.21
C LEU A 40 4.40 1.44 14.60
N LYS A 41 3.48 0.51 14.36
CA LYS A 41 2.12 0.83 13.90
C LYS A 41 1.13 0.37 14.96
N ALA A 42 0.47 1.33 15.62
CA ALA A 42 -0.63 1.06 16.54
C ALA A 42 -1.95 1.27 15.78
N GLU A 43 -2.62 0.17 15.48
CA GLU A 43 -3.84 0.13 14.68
C GLU A 43 -5.06 -0.10 15.59
N CYS A 44 -6.09 0.71 15.41
CA CYS A 44 -7.42 0.51 15.99
C CYS A 44 -8.38 0.17 14.85
N HIS A 45 -9.00 -0.99 14.90
CA HIS A 45 -9.94 -1.43 13.87
C HIS A 45 -11.37 -1.39 14.41
N TYR A 46 -12.23 -0.60 13.78
CA TYR A 46 -13.63 -0.39 14.17
C TYR A 46 -14.55 -1.04 13.13
N VAL A 47 -15.07 -2.25 13.38
CA VAL A 47 -15.92 -2.97 12.39
C VAL A 47 -17.41 -2.64 12.52
N LYS A 48 -17.88 -2.39 13.74
CA LYS A 48 -19.27 -2.03 14.03
C LYS A 48 -19.31 -0.96 15.12
N GLY A 49 -18.72 0.19 14.81
CA GLY A 49 -18.60 1.31 15.73
C GLY A 49 -17.71 1.00 16.95
N ARG A 50 -18.02 1.64 18.08
CA ARG A 50 -17.18 1.62 19.29
C ARG A 50 -17.19 0.30 20.09
N GLU A 51 -18.18 -0.56 19.90
CA GLU A 51 -18.32 -1.76 20.74
C GLU A 51 -17.36 -2.87 20.28
N HIS A 52 -17.24 -3.03 18.96
CA HIS A 52 -16.47 -4.08 18.30
C HIS A 52 -15.15 -3.50 17.79
N VAL A 53 -14.18 -3.44 18.70
CA VAL A 53 -12.85 -2.90 18.47
C VAL A 53 -11.81 -3.98 18.75
N TRP A 54 -10.88 -4.17 17.84
CA TRP A 54 -9.64 -4.87 18.12
C TRP A 54 -8.47 -3.96 17.78
N SER A 55 -7.40 -4.10 18.55
CA SER A 55 -6.19 -3.33 18.39
C SER A 55 -5.01 -4.24 18.07
N VAL A 56 -4.15 -3.76 17.20
CA VAL A 56 -2.93 -4.46 16.81
C VAL A 56 -1.78 -3.46 16.87
N THR A 57 -0.72 -3.80 17.59
CA THR A 57 0.52 -3.03 17.53
C THR A 57 1.59 -3.86 16.84
N ARG A 58 2.07 -3.38 15.69
CA ARG A 58 3.10 -4.06 14.88
C ARG A 58 4.46 -3.43 15.11
N PHE A 59 5.48 -4.27 15.24
CA PHE A 59 6.88 -3.87 15.30
C PHE A 59 7.57 -4.31 14.02
N ILE A 60 8.09 -3.33 13.27
CA ILE A 60 8.60 -3.51 11.91
C ILE A 60 10.03 -3.01 11.86
N TYR A 61 10.93 -3.87 11.41
CA TYR A 61 12.31 -3.51 11.13
C TYR A 61 12.54 -3.52 9.62
N ASN A 62 12.94 -2.38 9.07
CA ASN A 62 12.95 -2.08 7.65
C ASN A 62 11.59 -2.28 6.98
N GLN A 63 11.35 -3.47 6.42
CA GLN A 63 10.09 -3.85 5.78
C GLN A 63 9.55 -5.18 6.33
N GLU A 64 10.23 -5.75 7.33
CA GLU A 64 9.89 -7.02 7.94
C GLU A 64 9.24 -6.78 9.30
N GLU A 65 7.97 -7.14 9.42
CA GLU A 65 7.30 -7.20 10.70
C GLU A 65 7.84 -8.40 11.48
N PHE A 66 8.51 -8.16 12.61
CA PHE A 66 9.14 -9.23 13.38
C PHE A 66 8.30 -9.68 14.59
N ALA A 67 7.53 -8.77 15.18
CA ALA A 67 6.63 -9.07 16.30
C ALA A 67 5.37 -8.19 16.26
N ARG A 68 4.30 -8.65 16.93
CA ARG A 68 3.08 -7.87 17.13
C ARG A 68 2.43 -8.12 18.47
N PHE A 69 1.79 -7.12 19.05
CA PHE A 69 0.73 -7.33 20.03
C PHE A 69 -0.61 -7.41 19.31
N ASP A 70 -1.42 -8.41 19.64
CA ASP A 70 -2.77 -8.56 19.11
C ASP A 70 -3.75 -8.70 20.28
N SER A 71 -4.71 -7.78 20.37
CA SER A 71 -5.67 -7.74 21.47
C SER A 71 -6.57 -8.96 21.53
N VAL A 72 -6.77 -9.68 20.43
CA VAL A 72 -7.53 -10.95 20.40
C VAL A 72 -6.84 -12.01 21.26
N PHE A 73 -5.50 -12.04 21.23
CA PHE A 73 -4.70 -12.96 22.03
C PHE A 73 -4.26 -12.36 23.36
N GLY A 74 -4.31 -11.03 23.49
CA GLY A 74 -3.92 -10.29 24.69
C GLY A 74 -2.45 -10.47 25.06
N LYS A 75 -1.58 -10.72 24.06
CA LYS A 75 -0.13 -10.93 24.23
C LYS A 75 0.66 -10.62 22.96
N PHE A 76 1.98 -10.52 23.12
CA PHE A 76 2.90 -10.38 21.99
C PHE A 76 3.11 -11.73 21.30
N LEU A 77 3.12 -11.69 19.98
CA LEU A 77 3.35 -12.81 19.08
C LEU A 77 4.56 -12.50 18.22
N ALA A 78 5.43 -13.49 18.07
CA ALA A 78 6.50 -13.43 17.09
C ALA A 78 5.93 -13.69 15.69
N VAL A 79 6.28 -12.82 14.74
CA VAL A 79 5.94 -12.98 13.32
C VAL A 79 7.09 -13.67 12.59
N THR A 80 8.33 -13.38 13.01
CA THR A 80 9.55 -14.02 12.48
C THR A 80 10.45 -14.49 13.62
N GLU A 81 11.49 -15.28 13.31
CA GLU A 81 12.41 -15.83 14.31
C GLU A 81 13.13 -14.74 15.11
N LEU A 82 13.42 -13.60 14.48
CA LEU A 82 14.01 -12.43 15.15
C LEU A 82 13.10 -11.94 16.30
N GLY A 83 11.79 -11.97 16.11
CA GLY A 83 10.83 -11.52 17.10
C GLY A 83 10.51 -12.51 18.20
N ARG A 84 10.93 -13.79 18.09
CA ARG A 84 10.69 -14.82 19.11
C ARG A 84 11.22 -14.44 20.50
N PRO A 85 12.53 -14.18 20.68
CA PRO A 85 13.06 -13.80 22.00
C PRO A 85 12.45 -12.48 22.50
N ILE A 86 12.12 -11.56 21.60
CA ILE A 86 11.52 -10.26 21.93
C ILE A 86 10.10 -10.45 22.46
N ALA A 87 9.25 -11.19 21.74
CA ALA A 87 7.88 -11.45 22.16
C ALA A 87 7.83 -12.23 23.48
N GLU A 88 8.69 -13.23 23.66
CA GLU A 88 8.83 -13.97 24.93
C GLU A 88 9.18 -13.03 26.08
N TYR A 89 10.22 -12.19 25.91
CA TYR A 89 10.61 -11.21 26.91
C TYR A 89 9.47 -10.22 27.22
N LEU A 90 8.87 -9.61 26.21
CA LEU A 90 7.77 -8.65 26.38
C LEU A 90 6.56 -9.26 27.11
N ASN A 91 6.27 -10.55 26.89
CA ASN A 91 5.20 -11.25 27.59
C ASN A 91 5.51 -11.51 29.07
N THR A 92 6.77 -11.47 29.50
CA THR A 92 7.16 -11.53 30.92
C THR A 92 7.06 -10.17 31.63
N GLN A 93 7.09 -9.06 30.88
CA GLN A 93 7.03 -7.71 31.43
C GLN A 93 5.57 -7.32 31.69
N LYS A 94 5.08 -7.61 32.90
CA LYS A 94 3.66 -7.44 33.27
C LYS A 94 3.12 -6.04 33.00
N ASP A 95 3.80 -5.00 33.45
CA ASP A 95 3.34 -3.61 33.30
C ASP A 95 3.22 -3.21 31.82
N MET A 96 4.16 -3.67 31.00
CA MET A 96 4.13 -3.44 29.56
C MET A 96 2.98 -4.21 28.92
N LEU A 97 2.84 -5.49 29.21
CA LEU A 97 1.77 -6.32 28.66
C LEU A 97 0.38 -5.77 29.02
N ASP A 98 0.17 -5.36 30.26
CA ASP A 98 -1.09 -4.79 30.73
C ASP A 98 -1.37 -3.42 30.08
N ASN A 99 -0.35 -2.58 29.86
CA ASN A 99 -0.51 -1.37 29.07
C ASN A 99 -1.00 -1.69 27.65
N TYR A 100 -0.41 -2.66 26.95
CA TYR A 100 -0.85 -3.03 25.60
C TYR A 100 -2.25 -3.65 25.58
N ARG A 101 -2.65 -4.43 26.60
CA ARG A 101 -4.03 -4.91 26.75
C ARG A 101 -5.05 -3.78 26.88
N ALA A 102 -4.68 -2.69 27.55
CA ALA A 102 -5.50 -1.49 27.65
C ALA A 102 -5.60 -0.68 26.33
N SER A 103 -4.98 -1.13 25.22
CA SER A 103 -5.08 -0.43 23.93
C SER A 103 -6.50 -0.46 23.34
N VAL A 104 -7.28 -1.52 23.59
CA VAL A 104 -8.68 -1.58 23.12
C VAL A 104 -9.51 -0.46 23.73
N ASP A 105 -9.39 -0.24 25.04
CA ASP A 105 -10.12 0.83 25.72
C ASP A 105 -9.63 2.21 25.28
N ARG A 106 -8.33 2.37 25.02
CA ARG A 106 -7.80 3.59 24.39
C ARG A 106 -8.39 3.84 23.00
N CYS A 107 -8.51 2.80 22.17
CA CYS A 107 -9.19 2.91 20.87
C CYS A 107 -10.67 3.31 21.04
N ARG A 108 -11.40 2.66 21.94
CA ARG A 108 -12.81 2.99 22.23
C ARG A 108 -12.99 4.44 22.69
N ASN A 109 -12.14 4.90 23.60
CA ASN A 109 -12.19 6.27 24.12
C ASN A 109 -11.92 7.33 23.03
N ASN A 110 -11.16 6.96 21.99
CA ASN A 110 -10.91 7.83 20.84
C ASN A 110 -12.00 7.74 19.76
N TYR A 111 -12.87 6.73 19.80
CA TYR A 111 -13.85 6.48 18.73
C TYR A 111 -14.73 7.69 18.47
N ASP A 112 -15.32 8.30 19.50
CA ASP A 112 -16.28 9.39 19.33
C ASP A 112 -15.62 10.61 18.65
N LEU A 113 -14.34 10.90 18.97
CA LEU A 113 -13.58 11.95 18.31
C LEU A 113 -13.32 11.63 16.83
N VAL A 114 -12.91 10.40 16.53
CA VAL A 114 -12.68 9.92 15.16
C VAL A 114 -13.97 9.94 14.36
N ASP A 115 -15.06 9.44 14.93
CA ASP A 115 -16.38 9.34 14.29
C ASP A 115 -16.93 10.71 13.92
N ILE A 116 -16.86 11.69 14.84
CA ILE A 116 -17.26 13.08 14.57
C ILE A 116 -16.42 13.67 13.44
N PHE A 117 -15.09 13.52 13.48
CA PHE A 117 -14.21 14.08 12.45
C PHE A 117 -14.49 13.46 11.08
N MET A 118 -14.52 12.13 11.01
CA MET A 118 -14.66 11.38 9.76
C MET A 118 -16.07 11.49 9.17
N SER A 119 -17.11 11.54 10.00
CA SER A 119 -18.50 11.68 9.54
C SER A 119 -18.81 13.05 8.93
N ASN A 120 -18.08 14.08 9.38
CA ASN A 120 -18.19 15.44 8.85
C ASN A 120 -17.33 15.66 7.60
N LEU A 121 -16.31 14.84 7.38
CA LEU A 121 -15.52 14.87 6.16
C LEU A 121 -16.33 14.22 5.03
N LYS A 122 -17.06 15.05 4.29
CA LYS A 122 -17.84 14.62 3.12
C LYS A 122 -17.64 15.61 1.99
N ALA A 123 -17.26 15.10 0.83
CA ALA A 123 -17.15 15.87 -0.40
C ALA A 123 -18.04 15.24 -1.47
N LYS A 124 -18.87 16.06 -2.11
CA LYS A 124 -19.75 15.60 -3.19
C LYS A 124 -18.93 15.39 -4.46
N PRO A 125 -19.17 14.30 -5.21
CA PRO A 125 -18.44 14.06 -6.45
C PRO A 125 -18.72 15.13 -7.49
N LYS A 126 -17.65 15.55 -8.16
CA LYS A 126 -17.71 16.29 -9.41
C LYS A 126 -17.70 15.29 -10.57
N VAL A 127 -18.72 15.37 -11.41
CA VAL A 127 -18.91 14.43 -12.54
C VAL A 127 -18.75 15.18 -13.84
N THR A 128 -17.94 14.65 -14.75
CA THR A 128 -17.78 15.19 -16.11
C THR A 128 -17.80 14.04 -17.12
N VAL A 129 -18.65 14.16 -18.14
CA VAL A 129 -18.79 13.16 -19.20
C VAL A 129 -18.28 13.74 -20.51
N TYR A 130 -17.36 13.03 -21.17
CA TYR A 130 -16.75 13.49 -22.42
C TYR A 130 -16.24 12.31 -23.27
N PRO A 131 -16.17 12.45 -24.60
CA PRO A 131 -15.58 11.43 -25.46
C PRO A 131 -14.07 11.35 -25.23
N SER A 132 -13.52 10.14 -25.14
CA SER A 132 -12.09 9.90 -24.90
C SER A 132 -11.18 10.46 -25.99
N LYS A 133 -11.67 10.52 -27.24
CA LYS A 133 -10.92 11.00 -28.41
C LYS A 133 -11.79 11.92 -29.26
N THR A 134 -11.16 12.91 -29.89
CA THR A 134 -11.78 13.87 -30.81
C THR A 134 -11.59 13.52 -32.30
N GLN A 135 -10.80 12.47 -32.62
CA GLN A 135 -10.49 12.09 -34.00
C GLN A 135 -11.33 10.91 -34.51
N PRO A 136 -11.93 10.97 -35.72
CA PRO A 136 -12.90 9.98 -36.22
C PRO A 136 -12.35 8.60 -36.62
N LEU A 137 -11.04 8.38 -36.67
CA LEU A 137 -10.41 7.29 -37.43
C LEU A 137 -9.90 6.10 -36.60
N GLU A 138 -10.13 6.06 -35.29
CA GLU A 138 -9.69 4.93 -34.46
C GLU A 138 -10.87 4.26 -33.76
N TYR A 139 -10.96 2.94 -33.90
CA TYR A 139 -12.13 2.05 -33.79
C TYR A 139 -12.85 1.97 -32.43
N HIS A 140 -12.60 2.88 -31.47
CA HIS A 140 -13.27 2.88 -30.18
C HIS A 140 -13.75 4.29 -29.80
N ASN A 141 -15.04 4.57 -30.03
CA ASN A 141 -15.75 5.74 -29.51
C ASN A 141 -16.04 5.53 -28.01
N LEU A 142 -15.02 5.68 -27.17
CA LEU A 142 -15.15 5.56 -25.72
C LEU A 142 -15.75 6.84 -25.13
N LEU A 143 -16.74 6.69 -24.27
CA LEU A 143 -17.26 7.77 -23.44
C LEU A 143 -16.66 7.63 -22.04
N VAL A 144 -16.07 8.71 -21.52
CA VAL A 144 -15.43 8.75 -20.21
C VAL A 144 -16.34 9.49 -19.25
N CYS A 145 -16.66 8.85 -18.12
CA CYS A 145 -17.25 9.50 -16.96
C CYS A 145 -16.15 9.67 -15.93
N SER A 146 -15.63 10.90 -15.82
CA SER A 146 -14.64 11.26 -14.81
C SER A 146 -15.36 11.71 -13.55
N VAL A 147 -15.17 10.98 -12.46
CA VAL A 147 -15.73 11.30 -11.14
C VAL A 147 -14.59 11.63 -10.18
N SER A 148 -14.52 12.87 -9.73
CA SER A 148 -13.44 13.40 -8.89
C SER A 148 -13.96 14.10 -7.64
N ASP A 149 -13.05 14.48 -6.74
CA ASP A 149 -13.28 15.39 -5.62
C ASP A 149 -14.36 14.92 -4.63
N PHE A 150 -14.39 13.61 -4.36
CA PHE A 150 -15.36 13.00 -3.43
C PHE A 150 -14.70 12.31 -2.25
N TYR A 151 -15.43 12.28 -1.14
CA TYR A 151 -15.07 11.55 0.06
C TYR A 151 -16.34 11.18 0.84
N PRO A 152 -16.45 9.97 1.43
CA PRO A 152 -15.47 8.87 1.42
C PRO A 152 -15.37 8.15 0.07
N GLY A 153 -14.41 7.25 -0.07
CA GLY A 153 -14.11 6.54 -1.32
C GLY A 153 -15.19 5.55 -1.81
N THR A 154 -16.18 5.23 -0.98
CA THR A 154 -17.30 4.35 -1.39
C THR A 154 -18.19 5.09 -2.39
N ILE A 155 -18.23 4.61 -3.63
CA ILE A 155 -19.02 5.19 -4.71
C ILE A 155 -19.59 4.11 -5.62
N GLU A 156 -20.72 4.39 -6.26
CA GLU A 156 -21.32 3.55 -7.28
C GLU A 156 -21.55 4.38 -8.55
N ILE A 157 -21.06 3.90 -9.69
CA ILE A 157 -21.17 4.56 -11.00
C ILE A 157 -21.89 3.59 -11.95
N ARG A 158 -22.98 4.05 -12.55
CA ARG A 158 -23.78 3.28 -13.51
C ARG A 158 -23.93 4.06 -14.82
N TRP A 159 -23.91 3.33 -15.94
CA TRP A 159 -24.14 3.90 -17.26
C TRP A 159 -25.56 3.59 -17.73
N PHE A 160 -26.17 4.54 -18.42
CA PHE A 160 -27.50 4.38 -19.00
C PHE A 160 -27.52 4.88 -20.44
N ARG A 161 -28.20 4.14 -21.31
CA ARG A 161 -28.48 4.53 -22.70
C ARG A 161 -29.98 4.50 -22.91
N ASN A 162 -30.57 5.64 -23.26
CA ASN A 162 -32.02 5.77 -23.47
C ASN A 162 -32.87 5.27 -22.29
N GLY A 163 -32.35 5.37 -21.05
CA GLY A 163 -33.04 4.93 -19.84
C GLY A 163 -32.77 3.47 -19.44
N GLU A 164 -32.08 2.68 -20.25
CA GLU A 164 -31.69 1.30 -19.94
C GLU A 164 -30.25 1.24 -19.41
N GLU A 165 -30.02 0.43 -18.36
CA GLU A 165 -28.69 0.30 -17.74
C GLU A 165 -27.74 -0.49 -18.65
N GLU A 166 -26.59 0.10 -18.97
CA GLU A 166 -25.56 -0.50 -19.80
C GLU A 166 -24.46 -1.09 -18.91
N LYS A 167 -24.26 -2.41 -19.01
CA LYS A 167 -23.19 -3.14 -18.30
C LYS A 167 -22.10 -3.65 -19.24
N THR A 168 -22.46 -3.90 -20.50
CA THR A 168 -21.55 -4.44 -21.50
C THR A 168 -20.60 -3.35 -21.99
N GLY A 169 -19.29 -3.62 -22.00
CA GLY A 169 -18.28 -2.67 -22.47
C GLY A 169 -17.96 -1.52 -21.50
N VAL A 170 -18.51 -1.56 -20.27
CA VAL A 170 -18.15 -0.64 -19.20
C VAL A 170 -16.83 -1.09 -18.57
N VAL A 171 -15.87 -0.18 -18.50
CA VAL A 171 -14.57 -0.39 -17.85
C VAL A 171 -14.35 0.76 -16.85
N SER A 172 -13.95 0.42 -15.63
CA SER A 172 -13.62 1.37 -14.57
C SER A 172 -12.15 1.23 -14.15
N THR A 173 -11.55 2.33 -13.71
CA THR A 173 -10.28 2.27 -12.99
C THR A 173 -10.50 1.84 -11.55
N ASP A 174 -9.44 1.41 -10.87
CA ASP A 174 -9.44 1.32 -9.42
C ASP A 174 -9.67 2.71 -8.80
N LEU A 175 -10.13 2.73 -7.55
CA LEU A 175 -10.26 3.96 -6.79
C LEU A 175 -8.86 4.56 -6.58
N ILE A 176 -8.69 5.83 -6.98
CA ILE A 176 -7.43 6.56 -6.84
C ILE A 176 -7.51 7.41 -5.58
N SER A 177 -6.55 7.23 -4.66
CA SER A 177 -6.39 8.09 -3.48
C SER A 177 -5.40 9.21 -3.81
N ASN A 178 -5.87 10.45 -3.73
CA ASN A 178 -5.07 11.65 -4.05
C ASN A 178 -4.12 12.04 -2.91
N GLY A 179 -4.46 11.71 -1.65
CA GLY A 179 -3.65 11.99 -0.47
C GLY A 179 -3.78 13.41 0.09
N ASP A 180 -4.81 14.16 -0.32
CA ASP A 180 -5.17 15.50 0.14
C ASP A 180 -6.27 15.51 1.22
#